data_AF-A0AAW8ARU8-F1
#
_entry.id   AF-A0AAW8ARU8-F1
#
_cell.length_a   1.000
_cell.length_b   1.000
_cell.length_c   1.000
_cell.angle_alpha   90.00
_cell.angle_beta   90.00
_cell.angle_gamma   90.00
#
_symmetry.space_group_name_H-M   'P 1'
#
loop_
_entity.id
_entity.type
_entity.pdbx_description
1 polymer ?
#
loop_
_entity_poly.entity_id
_entity_poly.type
_entity_poly.pdbx_seq_one_letter_code
_entity_poly.pdbx_strand_id
1 'polypeptide(L)' 'DPRTAASGYTGDRPSHWPADLYLEGSDQHRGWFQSSLLEGCGTRGRAPFKAVLTHGFTLDENGEKMSKSRGNTTDPLTI' A
#
# COMPACT_ATOMS: atom_id res chain seq x y z
N ASP A 1 -4.38 -17.21 3.09
CA ASP A 1 -3.52 -16.46 2.16
C ASP A 1 -4.45 -15.72 1.19
N PRO A 2 -4.39 -14.38 1.08
CA PRO A 2 -5.27 -13.60 0.21
C PRO A 2 -5.08 -13.88 -1.29
N ARG A 3 -4.06 -14.67 -1.66
CA ARG A 3 -3.76 -15.08 -3.05
C ARG A 3 -4.35 -16.45 -3.40
N THR A 4 -5.49 -16.81 -2.82
CA THR A 4 -6.17 -18.07 -3.14
C THR A 4 -7.34 -17.84 -4.08
N ALA A 5 -7.65 -18.81 -4.91
CA ALA A 5 -8.86 -18.77 -5.74
C ALA A 5 -10.14 -18.58 -4.89
N ALA A 6 -10.15 -19.10 -3.66
CA ALA A 6 -11.24 -18.94 -2.70
C ALA A 6 -11.46 -17.48 -2.24
N SER A 7 -10.44 -16.62 -2.35
CA SER A 7 -10.51 -15.18 -2.06
C SER A 7 -10.69 -14.31 -3.31
N GLY A 8 -11.11 -14.90 -4.44
CA GLY A 8 -11.37 -14.17 -5.69
C GLY A 8 -10.11 -13.86 -6.52
N TYR A 9 -8.95 -14.38 -6.11
CA TYR A 9 -7.71 -14.22 -6.86
C TYR A 9 -7.71 -15.17 -8.07
N THR A 10 -7.93 -14.64 -9.27
CA THR A 10 -7.88 -15.37 -10.55
C THR A 10 -6.52 -15.29 -11.23
N GLY A 11 -5.53 -14.65 -10.59
CA GLY A 11 -4.25 -14.32 -11.20
C GLY A 11 -3.35 -15.53 -11.42
N ASP A 12 -3.36 -16.06 -12.63
CA ASP A 12 -2.33 -16.96 -13.19
C ASP A 12 -0.96 -16.30 -13.36
N ARG A 13 -0.88 -14.97 -13.15
CA ARG A 13 0.30 -14.20 -13.45
C ARG A 13 1.34 -14.37 -12.34
N PRO A 14 2.57 -14.81 -12.65
CA PRO A 14 3.68 -14.63 -11.70
C PRO A 14 3.73 -13.16 -11.32
N SER A 15 3.96 -12.86 -10.03
CA SER A 15 4.19 -11.48 -9.59
C SER A 15 5.30 -10.88 -10.44
N HIS A 16 4.93 -9.98 -11.38
CA HIS A 16 5.89 -9.44 -12.31
C HIS A 16 6.69 -8.34 -11.62
N TRP A 17 8.02 -8.38 -11.77
CA TRP A 17 8.91 -7.38 -11.21
C TRP A 17 9.63 -6.62 -12.33
N PRO A 18 9.66 -5.27 -12.29
CA PRO A 18 9.09 -4.39 -11.26
C PRO A 18 7.57 -4.29 -11.42
N ALA A 19 6.88 -4.00 -10.32
CA ALA A 19 5.43 -3.77 -10.33
C ALA A 19 5.09 -2.54 -11.16
N ASP A 20 3.91 -2.52 -11.79
CA ASP A 20 3.45 -1.32 -12.50
C ASP A 20 3.19 -0.15 -11.54
N LEU A 21 2.64 -0.41 -10.35
CA LEU A 21 2.22 0.61 -9.39
C LEU A 21 2.43 0.16 -7.95
N TYR A 22 2.99 1.05 -7.13
CA TYR A 22 2.83 1.03 -5.68
C TYR A 22 1.78 2.08 -5.28
N LEU A 23 0.81 1.71 -4.44
CA LEU A 23 -0.26 2.58 -3.95
C LEU A 23 -0.34 2.45 -2.44
N GLU A 24 -0.05 3.53 -1.72
CA GLU A 24 -0.12 3.59 -0.26
C GLU A 24 -0.42 5.02 0.22
N GLY A 25 -0.59 5.18 1.54
CA GLY A 25 -0.68 6.48 2.20
C GLY A 25 0.59 7.33 2.03
N SER A 26 0.43 8.65 2.06
CA SER A 26 1.56 9.60 1.92
C SER A 26 2.66 9.46 2.98
N ASP A 27 2.34 8.89 4.15
CA ASP A 27 3.30 8.56 5.19
C ASP A 27 4.36 7.53 4.75
N GLN A 28 4.07 6.75 3.71
CA GLN A 28 4.99 5.72 3.21
C GLN A 28 6.16 6.26 2.37
N HIS A 29 6.20 7.57 2.06
CA HIS A 29 7.38 8.19 1.43
C HIS A 29 8.65 8.05 2.26
N ARG A 30 8.53 8.11 3.60
CA ARG A 30 9.65 7.90 4.53
C ARG A 30 9.66 6.49 5.13
N GLY A 31 8.88 5.59 4.55
CA GLY A 31 8.75 4.21 4.95
C GLY A 31 8.89 3.31 3.73
N TRP A 32 7.82 2.60 3.40
CA TRP A 32 7.84 1.51 2.43
C TRP A 32 8.40 1.87 1.05
N PHE A 33 8.10 3.06 0.53
CA PHE A 33 8.60 3.47 -0.78
C PHE A 33 10.12 3.63 -0.79
N GLN A 34 10.67 4.25 0.26
CA GLN A 34 12.10 4.50 0.36
C GLN A 34 12.89 3.21 0.61
N SER A 35 12.44 2.36 1.54
CA SER A 35 13.12 1.09 1.82
C SER A 35 13.12 0.18 0.60
N SER A 36 11.97 0.05 -0.07
CA SER A 36 11.83 -0.77 -1.28
C SER A 36 12.68 -0.24 -2.44
N LEU A 37 12.73 1.09 -2.63
CA LEU A 37 13.55 1.72 -3.66
C LEU A 37 15.04 1.46 -3.41
N LEU A 38 15.52 1.65 -2.18
CA LEU A 38 16.92 1.42 -1.83
C LEU A 38 17.31 -0.05 -2.03
N GLU A 39 16.47 -0.99 -1.59
CA GLU A 39 16.71 -2.42 -1.78
C GLU A 39 16.72 -2.81 -3.26
N GLY A 40 15.75 -2.32 -4.05
CA GLY A 40 15.68 -2.58 -5.48
C GLY A 40 16.91 -2.05 -6.23
N CYS A 41 17.32 -0.81 -5.93
CA CYS A 41 18.52 -0.22 -6.51
C CYS A 41 19.79 -0.96 -6.08
N GLY A 42 19.91 -1.30 -4.80
CA GLY A 42 21.10 -1.96 -4.25
C GLY A 42 21.28 -3.40 -4.72
N THR A 43 20.19 -4.15 -4.92
CA THR A 43 20.24 -5.59 -5.26
C THR A 43 20.03 -5.89 -6.74
N ARG A 44 19.28 -5.04 -7.45
CA ARG A 44 18.83 -5.28 -8.83
C ARG A 44 19.01 -4.08 -9.76
N GLY A 45 19.63 -3.00 -9.28
CA GLY A 45 20.01 -1.83 -10.09
C GLY A 45 18.86 -0.94 -10.56
N ARG A 46 17.62 -1.13 -10.07
CA ARG A 46 16.46 -0.28 -10.43
C ARG A 46 15.36 -0.28 -9.37
N ALA A 47 14.48 0.70 -9.45
CA ALA A 47 13.27 0.77 -8.62
C ALA A 47 12.39 -0.48 -8.78
N PRO A 48 11.73 -0.95 -7.70
CA PRO A 48 10.86 -2.12 -7.74
C PRO A 48 9.46 -1.84 -8.30
N PHE A 49 9.18 -0.59 -8.67
CA PHE A 49 7.93 -0.12 -9.25
C PHE A 49 8.18 0.83 -10.43
N LYS A 50 7.23 0.90 -11.37
CA LYS A 50 7.24 1.88 -12.47
C LYS A 50 6.59 3.21 -12.07
N ALA A 51 5.59 3.17 -11.20
CA ALA A 51 4.90 4.35 -10.69
C ALA A 51 4.59 4.24 -9.19
N VAL A 52 4.41 5.39 -8.54
CA VAL A 52 3.91 5.53 -7.17
C VAL A 52 2.70 6.45 -7.21
N LEU A 53 1.60 6.03 -6.56
CA LEU A 53 0.45 6.86 -6.28
C LEU A 53 0.27 6.96 -4.77
N THR A 54 0.05 8.17 -4.27
CA THR A 54 -0.21 8.39 -2.86
C THR A 54 -1.60 8.94 -2.62
N HIS A 55 -2.21 8.48 -1.52
CA HIS A 55 -3.46 9.04 -1.01
C HIS A 55 -3.26 9.66 0.37
N GLY A 56 -4.19 10.54 0.75
CA GLY A 56 -4.25 11.11 2.09
C GLY A 56 -4.76 10.12 3.13
N PHE A 57 -4.91 10.61 4.36
CA PHE A 57 -5.60 9.87 5.41
C PHE A 57 -7.11 10.03 5.27
N THR A 58 -7.85 8.99 5.63
CA THR A 58 -9.27 9.12 5.89
C THR A 58 -9.48 9.94 7.16
N LEU A 59 -10.44 10.86 7.12
CA LEU A 59 -10.75 11.78 8.21
C LEU A 59 -12.08 11.37 8.87
N ASP A 60 -12.22 11.69 10.15
CA ASP A 60 -13.51 11.62 10.84
C ASP A 60 -14.38 12.86 10.56
N GLU A 61 -15.55 12.90 11.20
CA GLU A 61 -16.52 14.01 11.08
C GLU A 61 -15.98 15.38 11.53
N ASN A 62 -14.93 15.39 12.35
CA ASN A 62 -14.26 16.60 12.84
C ASN A 62 -13.07 17.00 11.95
N GLY A 63 -12.83 16.27 10.85
CA GLY A 63 -11.69 16.49 9.96
C GLY A 63 -10.37 15.97 10.52
N GLU A 64 -10.40 15.18 11.59
CA GLU A 64 -9.19 14.64 12.19
C GLU A 64 -8.82 13.30 11.56
N LYS A 65 -7.51 13.04 11.41
CA LYS A 65 -7.02 11.75 10.93
C LYS A 65 -7.58 10.61 11.80
N MET A 66 -8.21 9.63 11.16
CA MET A 66 -8.63 8.41 11.84
C MET A 66 -7.43 7.57 12.30
N SER A 67 -7.41 7.15 13.56
CA SER A 67 -6.43 6.21 14.09
C SER A 67 -6.97 5.40 15.27
N LYS A 68 -6.55 4.12 15.35
CA LYS A 68 -6.96 3.21 16.44
C LYS A 68 -6.64 3.78 17.83
N SER A 69 -5.47 4.40 17.97
CA SER A 69 -5.02 5.02 19.23
C SER A 69 -5.91 6.16 19.72
N ARG A 70 -6.60 6.84 18.79
CA ARG A 70 -7.53 7.93 19.10
C ARG A 70 -8.96 7.44 19.30
N GLY A 71 -9.24 6.17 18.98
CA GLY A 71 -10.58 5.59 19.06
C GLY A 71 -11.57 6.14 18.02
N ASN A 72 -11.12 6.96 17.07
CA ASN A 72 -11.97 7.61 16.06
C ASN A 72 -11.98 6.83 14.72
N THR A 73 -12.08 5.50 14.79
CA THR A 73 -12.12 4.64 13.60
C THR A 73 -13.50 4.04 13.40
N THR A 74 -13.97 3.97 12.17
CA THR A 74 -15.15 3.17 11.79
C THR A 74 -14.73 1.79 11.31
N ASP A 75 -15.51 0.75 11.65
CA ASP A 75 -15.27 -0.60 11.14
C ASP A 75 -15.58 -0.66 9.64
N PRO A 76 -14.59 -0.97 8.77
CA PRO A 76 -14.79 -1.05 7.33
C PRO A 76 -15.87 -2.02 6.88
N LEU A 77 -16.23 -3.02 7.69
CA LEU A 77 -17.27 -4.02 7.35
C LEU A 77 -18.68 -3.57 7.71
N THR A 78 -18.81 -2.49 8.49
CA THR A 78 -20.11 -1.98 8.95
C THR A 78 -20.63 -0.80 8.14
N ILE A 79 -19.83 -0.32 7.18
CA ILE A 79 -20.16 0.77 6.26
C ILE A 79 -20.84 0.19 5.01
#